data_AF-A0A6L4WZC0-F1
#
_entry.id   AF-A0A6L4WZC0-F1
#
_cell.length_a   1.000
_cell.length_b   1.000
_cell.length_c   1.000
_cell.angle_alpha   90.00
_cell.angle_beta   90.00
_cell.angle_gamma   90.00
#
_symmetry.space_group_name_H-M   'P 1'
#
loop_
_entity.id
_entity.type
_entity.pdbx_description
1 polymer ?
#
loop_
_entity_poly.entity_id
_entity_poly.type
_entity_poly.pdbx_seq_one_letter_code
_entity_poly.pdbx_strand_id
1 'polypeptide(L)'
;MRKAKIVDTIGPATESLEGITKLVEAGMDVARLNRSHGTPEDHLRVYNNVREASKATGRNVAALVDLQGPKIRCGWFKKNAEGEDKVQLQLGQEFIITTDDVEGDEHITSTTFKGLPGDCHPGDPILIDDGKVRLEVTKVEGNNVYTKVVVAGPVSSHKGINLPGVAVSLPALTEKDEADLRWAIRTGADIIAMSFVRFATDIDRAHEIMDEEGRRIPIVAKIEKPQALENLEEIVKTFDGVMAARGDMAVECPLEEVPLATKRIIELARQYAKPVIVATEVLGSMVHSPVPSRAEASDCANAVLDGADATMTSNETAVGEYPTETVATMSRISGFATEHGFDRIPELKNLDMSSTGAVSSAAVDLADKLNAKAIVAYTQTGNTVHRVSRERPAAPIYGITNNEHTYHWLALSWGTEAFYVPEDYHDKSRKDLMAYTDTILKKAGKVSDGDKIVVLSSAQGEHSAGSTDTIYVHTVGNAE
;
A
#
# COMPACT_ATOMS: atom_id res chain seq x y z
N MET A 1 13.16 -2.76 18.36
CA MET A 1 12.18 -3.65 17.69
C MET A 1 11.59 -2.90 16.51
N ARG A 2 11.54 -3.49 15.31
CA ARG A 2 10.96 -2.83 14.13
C ARG A 2 9.46 -2.58 14.33
N LYS A 3 9.01 -1.34 14.09
CA LYS A 3 7.60 -0.97 14.18
C LYS A 3 6.93 -0.74 12.82
N ALA A 4 7.58 -0.04 11.90
CA ALA A 4 7.04 0.11 10.55
C ALA A 4 7.07 -1.22 9.79
N LYS A 5 6.05 -1.43 8.98
CA LYS A 5 5.78 -2.66 8.23
C LYS A 5 6.53 -2.69 6.91
N ILE A 6 6.66 -3.88 6.34
CA ILE A 6 7.24 -4.06 5.00
C ILE A 6 6.22 -4.74 4.09
N VAL A 7 5.96 -4.09 2.96
CA VAL A 7 5.18 -4.65 1.86
C VAL A 7 6.16 -5.08 0.77
N ASP A 8 6.11 -6.34 0.35
CA ASP A 8 6.99 -6.84 -0.71
C ASP A 8 6.21 -7.30 -1.93
N THR A 9 6.64 -6.87 -3.11
CA THR A 9 6.01 -7.33 -4.37
C THR A 9 6.55 -8.71 -4.71
N ILE A 10 5.64 -9.68 -4.87
CA ILE A 10 6.01 -11.04 -5.26
C ILE A 10 6.05 -11.14 -6.78
N GLY A 11 7.09 -11.78 -7.30
CA GLY A 11 7.28 -11.99 -8.73
C GLY A 11 8.22 -13.16 -9.02
N PRO A 12 8.71 -13.30 -10.26
CA PRO A 12 9.52 -14.45 -10.68
C PRO A 12 10.73 -14.77 -9.80
N ALA A 13 11.35 -13.76 -9.19
CA ALA A 13 12.49 -13.96 -8.29
C ALA A 13 12.11 -14.59 -6.94
N THR A 14 10.83 -14.50 -6.55
CA THR A 14 10.38 -14.78 -5.18
C THR A 14 9.12 -15.64 -5.09
N GLU A 15 8.43 -15.98 -6.18
CA GLU A 15 7.11 -16.62 -6.17
C GLU A 15 7.05 -18.06 -5.61
N SER A 16 8.20 -18.71 -5.43
CA SER A 16 8.28 -20.04 -4.83
C SER A 16 7.99 -19.99 -3.33
N LEU A 17 7.49 -21.09 -2.75
CA LEU A 17 7.27 -21.20 -1.31
C LEU A 17 8.54 -20.90 -0.50
N GLU A 18 9.69 -21.40 -0.96
CA GLU A 18 10.99 -21.12 -0.32
C GLU A 18 11.35 -19.64 -0.39
N GLY A 19 11.16 -19.01 -1.56
CA GLY A 19 11.42 -17.58 -1.76
C GLY A 19 10.56 -16.72 -0.84
N ILE A 20 9.24 -16.94 -0.84
CA ILE A 20 8.29 -16.25 0.04
C ILE A 20 8.65 -16.47 1.51
N THR A 21 8.98 -17.70 1.92
CA THR A 21 9.37 -18.01 3.31
C THR A 21 10.60 -17.20 3.72
N LYS A 22 11.62 -17.10 2.86
CA LYS A 22 12.80 -16.24 3.12
C LYS A 22 12.44 -14.77 3.27
N LEU A 23 11.50 -14.25 2.46
CA LEU A 23 11.02 -12.87 2.62
C LEU A 23 10.31 -12.68 3.97
N VAL A 24 9.44 -13.61 4.36
CA VAL A 24 8.73 -13.57 5.66
C VAL A 24 9.72 -13.62 6.83
N GLU A 25 10.75 -14.46 6.76
CA GLU A 25 11.81 -14.52 7.78
C GLU A 25 12.66 -13.24 7.80
N ALA A 26 12.96 -12.66 6.65
CA ALA A 26 13.72 -11.41 6.54
C ALA A 26 12.93 -10.19 7.04
N GLY A 27 11.60 -10.22 6.95
CA GLY A 27 10.79 -9.14 7.47
C GLY A 27 9.48 -8.82 6.75
N MET A 28 9.05 -9.55 5.72
CA MET A 28 7.80 -9.23 5.02
C MET A 28 6.58 -9.32 5.97
N ASP A 29 5.72 -8.30 5.93
CA ASP A 29 4.44 -8.27 6.65
C ASP A 29 3.24 -8.33 5.68
N VAL A 30 3.41 -7.85 4.44
CA VAL A 30 2.37 -7.88 3.40
C VAL A 30 3.00 -8.32 2.08
N ALA A 31 2.42 -9.32 1.42
CA ALA A 31 2.77 -9.75 0.09
C ALA A 31 1.88 -9.04 -0.94
N ARG A 32 2.47 -8.24 -1.83
CA ARG A 32 1.78 -7.56 -2.94
C ARG A 32 1.76 -8.45 -4.18
N LEU A 33 0.57 -8.77 -4.66
CA LEU A 33 0.27 -9.47 -5.91
C LEU A 33 -0.14 -8.44 -6.96
N ASN A 34 0.78 -8.09 -7.85
CA ASN A 34 0.55 -7.07 -8.88
C ASN A 34 -0.20 -7.67 -10.08
N ARG A 35 -1.49 -7.35 -10.24
CA ARG A 35 -2.33 -7.85 -11.35
C ARG A 35 -2.08 -7.15 -12.69
N SER A 36 -1.08 -6.26 -12.79
CA SER A 36 -0.61 -5.76 -14.07
C SER A 36 0.09 -6.83 -14.93
N HIS A 37 0.55 -7.91 -14.31
CA HIS A 37 1.29 -9.01 -14.94
C HIS A 37 0.74 -10.36 -14.47
N GLY A 38 1.04 -11.43 -15.21
CA GLY A 38 0.69 -12.81 -14.84
C GLY A 38 -0.80 -13.14 -14.98
N THR A 39 -1.10 -14.44 -15.01
CA THR A 39 -2.48 -14.94 -15.14
C THR A 39 -3.12 -15.15 -13.76
N PRO A 40 -4.46 -15.22 -13.66
CA PRO A 40 -5.13 -15.59 -12.41
C PRO A 40 -4.61 -16.89 -11.78
N GLU A 41 -4.22 -17.87 -12.58
CA GLU A 41 -3.68 -19.17 -12.12
C GLU A 41 -2.30 -19.02 -11.47
N ASP A 42 -1.43 -18.20 -12.04
CA ASP A 42 -0.12 -17.90 -11.45
C ASP A 42 -0.26 -17.21 -10.11
N HIS A 43 -1.14 -16.21 -10.03
CA HIS A 43 -1.39 -15.49 -8.79
C HIS A 43 -2.08 -16.33 -7.72
N LEU A 44 -2.91 -17.31 -8.11
CA LEU A 44 -3.49 -18.27 -7.16
C LEU A 44 -2.41 -19.16 -6.53
N ARG A 45 -1.43 -19.61 -7.33
CA ARG A 45 -0.26 -20.35 -6.82
C ARG A 45 0.54 -19.50 -5.83
N VAL A 46 0.81 -18.24 -6.16
CA VAL A 46 1.49 -17.29 -5.28
C VAL A 46 0.73 -17.09 -3.98
N TYR A 47 -0.58 -16.83 -4.04
CA TYR A 47 -1.43 -16.65 -2.87
C TYR A 47 -1.37 -17.86 -1.92
N ASN A 48 -1.48 -19.08 -2.46
CA ASN A 48 -1.38 -20.30 -1.66
C ASN A 48 -0.02 -20.43 -0.97
N ASN A 49 1.07 -20.10 -1.68
CA ASN A 49 2.41 -20.10 -1.10
C ASN A 49 2.56 -19.04 0.02
N VAL A 50 1.93 -17.86 -0.11
CA VAL A 50 1.90 -16.84 0.96
C VAL A 50 1.21 -17.38 2.21
N ARG A 51 0.06 -18.05 2.07
CA ARG A 51 -0.65 -18.66 3.21
C ARG A 51 0.16 -19.78 3.85
N GLU A 52 0.80 -20.62 3.05
CA GLU A 52 1.65 -21.70 3.56
C GLU A 52 2.89 -21.16 4.30
N ALA A 53 3.58 -20.16 3.75
CA ALA A 53 4.72 -19.51 4.40
C ALA A 53 4.32 -18.80 5.70
N SER A 54 3.19 -18.08 5.70
CA SER A 54 2.63 -17.44 6.90
C SER A 54 2.38 -18.47 8.01
N LYS A 55 1.76 -19.60 7.66
CA LYS A 55 1.50 -20.69 8.59
C LYS A 55 2.78 -21.35 9.10
N ALA A 56 3.73 -21.62 8.21
CA ALA A 56 4.99 -22.29 8.55
C ALA A 56 5.87 -21.46 9.50
N THR A 57 5.89 -20.15 9.30
CA THR A 57 6.67 -19.21 10.13
C THR A 57 5.92 -18.74 11.38
N GLY A 58 4.61 -18.97 11.45
CA GLY A 58 3.75 -18.45 12.52
C GLY A 58 3.58 -16.93 12.49
N ARG A 59 3.95 -16.27 11.39
CA ARG A 59 3.83 -14.82 11.22
C ARG A 59 2.56 -14.48 10.46
N ASN A 60 1.88 -13.43 10.91
CA ASN A 60 0.78 -12.84 10.14
C ASN A 60 1.33 -12.15 8.89
N VAL A 61 0.92 -12.62 7.71
CA VAL A 61 1.29 -12.02 6.42
C VAL A 61 0.02 -11.80 5.60
N ALA A 62 -0.27 -10.54 5.29
CA ALA A 62 -1.43 -10.19 4.47
C ALA A 62 -1.13 -10.34 2.98
N ALA A 63 -2.13 -10.72 2.20
CA ALA A 63 -2.10 -10.71 0.75
C ALA A 63 -2.82 -9.46 0.22
N LEU A 64 -2.04 -8.54 -0.36
CA LEU A 64 -2.54 -7.33 -1.03
C LEU A 64 -2.61 -7.58 -2.52
N VAL A 65 -3.80 -7.44 -3.12
CA VAL A 65 -3.97 -7.50 -4.57
C VAL A 65 -4.01 -6.09 -5.13
N ASP A 66 -3.05 -5.77 -6.00
CA ASP A 66 -2.93 -4.46 -6.64
C ASP A 66 -3.55 -4.49 -8.04
N LEU A 67 -4.66 -3.77 -8.21
CA LEU A 67 -5.39 -3.63 -9.46
C LEU A 67 -4.64 -2.69 -10.39
N GLN A 68 -4.60 -3.02 -11.69
CA GLN A 68 -3.80 -2.29 -12.66
C GLN A 68 -4.31 -0.86 -12.86
N GLY A 69 -5.62 -0.68 -12.84
CA GLY A 69 -6.27 0.58 -13.16
C GLY A 69 -6.17 0.95 -14.65
N PRO A 70 -6.65 2.12 -15.04
CA PRO A 70 -6.77 2.57 -16.43
C PRO A 70 -5.43 3.02 -17.03
N LYS A 71 -4.41 2.15 -17.05
CA LYS A 71 -3.08 2.46 -17.59
C LYS A 71 -3.13 2.57 -19.12
N ILE A 72 -2.79 3.74 -19.64
CA ILE A 72 -2.69 3.99 -21.09
C ILE A 72 -1.35 3.44 -21.58
N ARG A 73 -1.35 2.79 -22.74
CA ARG A 73 -0.15 2.17 -23.32
C ARG A 73 -0.06 2.40 -24.82
N CYS A 74 1.16 2.32 -25.34
CA CYS A 74 1.42 2.15 -26.76
C CYS A 74 0.96 0.76 -27.23
N GLY A 75 0.62 0.65 -28.51
CA GLY A 75 0.35 -0.63 -29.17
C GLY A 75 1.63 -1.40 -29.49
N TRP A 76 1.54 -2.28 -30.48
CA TRP A 76 2.66 -3.06 -30.98
C TRP A 76 3.54 -2.25 -31.91
N PHE A 77 4.86 -2.43 -31.84
CA PHE A 77 5.80 -1.92 -32.82
C PHE A 77 6.36 -3.04 -33.70
N LYS A 78 6.63 -2.71 -34.96
CA LYS A 78 7.35 -3.60 -35.88
C LYS A 78 8.70 -3.96 -35.28
N LYS A 79 9.11 -5.22 -35.49
CA LYS A 79 10.46 -5.65 -35.11
C LYS A 79 11.51 -4.96 -35.97
N ASN A 80 12.52 -4.39 -35.34
CA ASN A 80 13.68 -3.81 -36.00
C ASN A 80 14.61 -4.91 -36.55
N ALA A 81 15.72 -4.51 -37.18
CA ALA A 81 16.67 -5.45 -37.79
C ALA A 81 17.33 -6.40 -36.77
N GLU A 82 17.32 -6.05 -35.49
CA GLU A 82 17.86 -6.84 -34.37
C GLU A 82 16.79 -7.76 -33.75
N GLY A 83 15.55 -7.71 -34.26
CA GLY A 83 14.43 -8.51 -33.81
C GLY A 83 13.68 -7.95 -32.59
N GLU A 84 14.01 -6.73 -32.15
CA GLU A 84 13.38 -6.03 -31.03
C GLU A 84 12.17 -5.22 -31.51
N ASP A 85 11.09 -5.19 -30.75
CA ASP A 85 9.87 -4.42 -31.01
C ASP A 85 9.98 -2.98 -30.48
N LYS A 86 11.01 -2.27 -30.96
CA LYS A 86 11.47 -0.99 -30.44
C LYS A 86 11.95 -0.06 -31.55
N VAL A 87 11.60 1.21 -31.42
CA VAL A 87 12.04 2.31 -32.29
C VAL A 87 12.74 3.38 -31.49
N GLN A 88 13.63 4.14 -32.14
CA GLN A 88 14.34 5.26 -31.53
C GLN A 88 13.78 6.57 -32.09
N LEU A 89 13.15 7.37 -31.23
CA LEU A 89 12.64 8.69 -31.61
C LEU A 89 13.73 9.76 -31.43
N GLN A 90 13.83 10.68 -32.39
CA GLN A 90 14.82 11.75 -32.41
C GLN A 90 14.23 13.09 -31.99
N LEU A 91 15.07 13.97 -31.44
CA LEU A 91 14.64 15.30 -31.01
C LEU A 91 14.06 16.10 -32.19
N GLY A 92 12.86 16.64 -32.01
CA GLY A 92 12.16 17.45 -32.99
C GLY A 92 11.45 16.68 -34.10
N GLN A 93 11.57 15.35 -34.13
CA GLN A 93 10.85 14.47 -35.05
C GLN A 93 9.34 14.55 -34.81
N GLU A 94 8.56 14.45 -35.89
CA GLU A 94 7.11 14.27 -35.80
C GLU A 94 6.78 12.81 -35.48
N PHE A 95 5.86 12.61 -34.54
CA PHE A 95 5.38 11.30 -34.14
C PHE A 95 3.88 11.32 -33.90
N ILE A 96 3.17 10.32 -34.39
CA ILE A 96 1.71 10.26 -34.33
C ILE A 96 1.29 9.17 -33.33
N ILE A 97 0.36 9.52 -32.44
CA ILE A 97 -0.34 8.52 -31.62
C ILE A 97 -1.76 8.43 -32.15
N THR A 98 -2.18 7.23 -32.57
CA THR A 98 -3.49 6.99 -33.17
C THR A 98 -4.34 6.02 -32.36
N THR A 99 -5.66 6.17 -32.46
CA THR A 99 -6.62 5.19 -31.94
C THR A 99 -6.91 4.07 -32.94
N ASP A 100 -6.41 4.15 -34.17
CA ASP A 100 -6.53 3.09 -35.16
C ASP A 100 -5.64 1.90 -34.80
N ASP A 101 -6.09 0.69 -35.13
CA ASP A 101 -5.30 -0.52 -34.88
C ASP A 101 -4.21 -0.66 -35.96
N VAL A 102 -3.04 -0.10 -35.67
CA VAL A 102 -1.85 -0.15 -36.53
C VAL A 102 -0.65 -0.73 -35.77
N GLU A 103 0.20 -1.44 -36.50
CA GLU A 103 1.52 -1.82 -36.02
C GLU A 103 2.47 -0.62 -36.19
N GLY A 104 2.95 -0.11 -35.07
CA GLY A 104 3.73 1.11 -34.99
C GLY A 104 5.15 0.98 -35.55
N ASP A 105 5.72 2.13 -35.86
CA ASP A 105 7.09 2.30 -36.35
C ASP A 105 7.64 3.65 -35.87
N GLU A 106 8.72 4.16 -36.49
CA GLU A 106 9.32 5.44 -36.10
C GLU A 106 8.39 6.65 -36.32
N HIS A 107 7.30 6.52 -37.06
CA HIS A 107 6.40 7.65 -37.38
C HIS A 107 5.07 7.60 -36.63
N ILE A 108 4.59 6.41 -36.28
CA ILE A 108 3.26 6.25 -35.68
C ILE A 108 3.23 5.11 -34.67
N THR A 109 2.38 5.23 -33.64
CA THR A 109 1.99 4.11 -32.77
C THR A 109 0.50 4.17 -32.46
N SER A 110 -0.11 3.00 -32.26
CA SER A 110 -1.47 2.90 -31.74
C SER A 110 -1.49 3.09 -30.22
N THR A 111 -2.66 3.39 -29.62
CA THR A 111 -2.84 3.43 -28.17
C THR A 111 -4.01 2.57 -27.69
N THR A 112 -3.91 2.08 -26.46
CA THR A 112 -5.02 1.41 -25.76
C THR A 112 -6.15 2.37 -25.41
N PHE A 113 -5.89 3.68 -25.31
CA PHE A 113 -6.89 4.67 -24.95
C PHE A 113 -7.55 5.30 -26.17
N LYS A 114 -8.72 4.77 -26.54
CA LYS A 114 -9.49 5.26 -27.71
C LYS A 114 -10.07 6.68 -27.53
N GLY A 115 -10.07 7.23 -26.31
CA GLY A 115 -10.46 8.62 -26.02
C GLY A 115 -9.36 9.65 -26.22
N LEU A 116 -8.11 9.24 -26.50
CA LEU A 116 -6.96 10.13 -26.53
C LEU A 116 -7.14 11.41 -27.40
N PRO A 117 -7.70 11.35 -28.62
CA PRO A 117 -7.92 12.56 -29.43
C PRO A 117 -8.92 13.54 -28.82
N GLY A 118 -9.87 13.07 -28.01
CA GLY A 118 -10.87 13.93 -27.37
C GLY A 118 -10.31 14.70 -26.16
N ASP A 119 -9.29 14.13 -25.50
CA ASP A 119 -8.74 14.69 -24.25
C ASP A 119 -7.53 15.60 -24.50
N CYS A 120 -6.77 15.36 -25.58
CA CYS A 120 -5.55 16.10 -25.89
C CYS A 120 -5.82 17.40 -26.69
N HIS A 121 -5.06 18.45 -26.36
CA HIS A 121 -5.06 19.75 -27.01
C HIS A 121 -3.65 20.16 -27.45
N PRO A 122 -3.50 21.03 -28.47
CA PRO A 122 -2.19 21.57 -28.84
C PRO A 122 -1.46 22.20 -27.64
N GLY A 123 -0.20 21.82 -27.44
CA GLY A 123 0.64 22.21 -26.31
C GLY A 123 0.67 21.20 -25.15
N ASP A 124 -0.24 20.23 -25.12
CA ASP A 124 -0.27 19.23 -24.04
C ASP A 124 0.97 18.33 -24.10
N PRO A 125 1.59 18.02 -22.94
CA PRO A 125 2.69 17.07 -22.88
C PRO A 125 2.17 15.63 -22.90
N ILE A 126 2.83 14.77 -23.68
CA ILE A 126 2.63 13.32 -23.63
C ILE A 126 3.96 12.67 -23.25
N LEU A 127 3.95 11.86 -22.20
CA LEU A 127 5.12 11.14 -21.72
C LEU A 127 5.01 9.67 -22.10
N ILE A 128 6.12 9.05 -22.51
CA ILE A 128 6.22 7.63 -22.80
C ILE A 128 7.35 7.01 -21.98
N ASP A 129 7.11 5.81 -21.46
CA ASP A 129 8.04 5.04 -20.60
C ASP A 129 8.50 5.86 -19.38
N ASP A 130 7.52 6.29 -18.57
CA ASP A 130 7.74 7.04 -17.33
C ASP A 130 8.51 8.36 -17.56
N GLY A 131 8.24 9.01 -18.69
CA GLY A 131 8.84 10.30 -19.04
C GLY A 131 10.22 10.25 -19.69
N LYS A 132 10.77 9.06 -19.97
CA LYS A 132 12.04 8.92 -20.72
C LYS A 132 11.95 9.48 -22.13
N VAL A 133 10.77 9.43 -22.73
CA VAL A 133 10.45 10.11 -23.98
C VAL A 133 9.33 11.12 -23.70
N ARG A 134 9.48 12.33 -24.20
CA ARG A 134 8.49 13.40 -24.06
C ARG A 134 8.11 13.92 -25.42
N LEU A 135 6.81 14.01 -25.65
CA LEU A 135 6.20 14.56 -26.83
C LEU A 135 5.38 15.80 -26.43
N GLU A 136 5.18 16.70 -27.38
CA GLU A 136 4.26 17.84 -27.24
C GLU A 136 3.25 17.76 -28.37
N VAL A 137 1.96 17.82 -28.04
CA VAL A 137 0.88 17.76 -29.02
C VAL A 137 0.94 19.02 -29.89
N THR A 138 0.99 18.83 -31.21
CA THR A 138 0.99 19.94 -32.17
C THR A 138 -0.39 20.20 -32.74
N LYS A 139 -1.16 19.13 -33.00
CA LYS A 139 -2.57 19.19 -33.39
C LYS A 139 -3.27 17.84 -33.18
N VAL A 140 -4.59 17.86 -33.17
CA VAL A 140 -5.43 16.66 -33.20
C VAL A 140 -6.30 16.70 -34.45
N GLU A 141 -6.36 15.59 -35.20
CA GLU A 141 -7.17 15.48 -36.41
C GLU A 141 -7.72 14.05 -36.54
N GLY A 142 -9.05 13.90 -36.47
CA GLY A 142 -9.70 12.60 -36.48
C GLY A 142 -9.22 11.71 -35.33
N ASN A 143 -8.71 10.52 -35.67
CA ASN A 143 -8.21 9.53 -34.72
C ASN A 143 -6.74 9.77 -34.31
N ASN A 144 -6.09 10.80 -34.86
CA ASN A 144 -4.66 11.01 -34.75
C ASN A 144 -4.33 12.22 -33.87
N VAL A 145 -3.47 11.99 -32.88
CA VAL A 145 -2.79 13.02 -32.10
C VAL A 145 -1.40 13.20 -32.69
N TYR A 146 -1.18 14.33 -33.35
CA TYR A 146 0.11 14.70 -33.92
C TYR A 146 0.96 15.33 -32.85
N THR A 147 2.22 14.90 -32.76
CA THR A 147 3.14 15.38 -31.73
C THR A 147 4.51 15.69 -32.32
N LYS A 148 5.29 16.45 -31.55
CA LYS A 148 6.71 16.66 -31.78
C LYS A 148 7.50 16.11 -30.60
N VAL A 149 8.59 15.39 -30.88
CA VAL A 149 9.48 14.86 -29.85
C VAL A 149 10.28 15.98 -29.19
N VAL A 150 10.11 16.16 -27.89
CA VAL A 150 10.81 17.15 -27.06
C VAL A 150 11.95 16.52 -26.27
N VAL A 151 11.81 15.25 -25.88
CA VAL A 151 12.89 14.44 -25.30
C VAL A 151 13.01 13.15 -26.10
N ALA A 152 14.17 12.97 -26.73
CA ALA A 152 14.48 11.82 -27.57
C ALA A 152 14.73 10.57 -26.72
N GLY A 153 14.41 9.40 -27.28
CA GLY A 153 14.60 8.14 -26.57
C GLY A 153 13.93 6.96 -27.28
N PRO A 154 14.14 5.76 -26.74
CA PRO A 154 13.51 4.56 -27.27
C PRO A 154 12.04 4.45 -26.86
N VAL A 155 11.21 3.94 -27.77
CA VAL A 155 9.84 3.51 -27.50
C VAL A 155 9.68 2.07 -27.96
N SER A 156 9.07 1.23 -27.13
CA SER A 156 8.80 -0.18 -27.45
C SER A 156 7.33 -0.52 -27.24
N SER A 157 6.92 -1.72 -27.63
CA SER A 157 5.53 -2.16 -27.47
C SER A 157 5.07 -2.08 -26.01
N HIS A 158 3.79 -1.73 -25.82
CA HIS A 158 3.11 -1.71 -24.52
C HIS A 158 3.71 -0.77 -23.46
N LYS A 159 4.61 0.14 -23.85
CA LYS A 159 5.12 1.18 -22.96
C LYS A 159 3.99 2.11 -22.50
N GLY A 160 4.05 2.49 -21.22
CA GLY A 160 3.07 3.38 -20.61
C GLY A 160 3.07 4.74 -21.28
N ILE A 161 1.88 5.32 -21.42
CA ILE A 161 1.66 6.70 -21.84
C ILE A 161 1.06 7.45 -20.65
N ASN A 162 1.61 8.60 -20.32
CA ASN A 162 1.09 9.50 -19.29
C ASN A 162 0.74 10.83 -19.92
N LEU A 163 -0.32 11.47 -19.39
CA LEU A 163 -0.88 12.72 -19.91
C LEU A 163 -0.94 13.77 -18.78
N PRO A 164 0.21 14.28 -18.30
CA PRO A 164 0.24 15.21 -17.18
C PRO A 164 -0.57 16.47 -17.50
N GLY A 165 -1.44 16.88 -16.58
CA GLY A 165 -2.29 18.07 -16.74
C GLY A 165 -3.51 17.88 -17.65
N VAL A 166 -3.64 16.72 -18.31
CA VAL A 166 -4.81 16.41 -19.16
C VAL A 166 -5.89 15.74 -18.32
N ALA A 167 -7.14 16.19 -18.48
CA ALA A 167 -8.30 15.59 -17.82
C ALA A 167 -8.70 14.29 -18.54
N VAL A 168 -8.06 13.18 -18.15
CA VAL A 168 -8.30 11.87 -18.79
C VAL A 168 -9.68 11.31 -18.47
N SER A 169 -10.50 11.04 -19.48
CA SER A 169 -11.87 10.53 -19.34
C SER A 169 -11.94 9.00 -19.22
N LEU A 170 -11.13 8.40 -18.33
CA LEU A 170 -11.15 6.95 -18.08
C LEU A 170 -11.94 6.60 -16.81
N PRO A 171 -12.63 5.44 -16.76
CA PRO A 171 -13.23 4.95 -15.53
C PRO A 171 -12.13 4.56 -14.52
N ALA A 172 -12.46 4.59 -13.22
CA ALA A 172 -11.53 4.22 -12.16
C ALA A 172 -11.13 2.73 -12.19
N LEU A 173 -12.07 1.87 -12.59
CA LEU A 173 -11.83 0.45 -12.83
C LEU A 173 -12.05 0.12 -14.31
N THR A 174 -11.13 -0.61 -14.90
CA THR A 174 -11.32 -1.21 -16.22
C THR A 174 -12.11 -2.53 -16.11
N GLU A 175 -12.63 -3.05 -17.21
CA GLU A 175 -13.27 -4.38 -17.23
C GLU A 175 -12.35 -5.48 -16.69
N LYS A 176 -11.05 -5.37 -16.97
CA LYS A 176 -10.02 -6.26 -16.42
C LYS A 176 -9.91 -6.10 -14.90
N ASP A 177 -9.90 -4.87 -14.39
CA ASP A 177 -9.82 -4.64 -12.94
C ASP A 177 -11.07 -5.16 -12.22
N GLU A 178 -12.26 -5.03 -12.81
CA GLU A 178 -13.48 -5.62 -12.24
C GLU A 178 -13.37 -7.15 -12.15
N ALA A 179 -12.86 -7.80 -13.21
CA ALA A 179 -12.63 -9.24 -13.21
C ALA A 179 -11.57 -9.67 -12.17
N ASP A 180 -10.48 -8.90 -12.07
CA ASP A 180 -9.42 -9.15 -11.10
C ASP A 180 -9.88 -8.91 -9.65
N LEU A 181 -10.74 -7.91 -9.42
CA LEU A 181 -11.34 -7.67 -8.11
C LEU A 181 -12.23 -8.85 -7.68
N ARG A 182 -13.09 -9.36 -8.57
CA ARG A 182 -13.89 -10.56 -8.27
C ARG A 182 -13.03 -11.77 -8.00
N TRP A 183 -11.96 -11.96 -8.78
CA TRP A 183 -10.98 -13.01 -8.53
C TRP A 183 -10.32 -12.85 -7.15
N ALA A 184 -9.92 -11.64 -6.78
CA ALA A 184 -9.28 -11.36 -5.49
C ALA A 184 -10.22 -11.66 -4.31
N ILE A 185 -11.49 -11.24 -4.42
CA ILE A 185 -12.52 -11.50 -3.42
C ILE A 185 -12.70 -13.01 -3.20
N ARG A 186 -12.85 -13.77 -4.30
CA ARG A 186 -13.06 -15.23 -4.27
C ARG A 186 -11.84 -16.00 -3.79
N THR A 187 -10.64 -15.51 -4.12
CA THR A 187 -9.37 -16.12 -3.69
C THR A 187 -9.09 -15.88 -2.21
N GLY A 188 -9.60 -14.77 -1.67
CA GLY A 188 -9.49 -14.43 -0.26
C GLY A 188 -8.41 -13.39 0.04
N ALA A 189 -8.21 -12.43 -0.86
CA ALA A 189 -7.35 -11.27 -0.61
C ALA A 189 -7.73 -10.55 0.70
N ASP A 190 -6.71 -10.01 1.37
CA ASP A 190 -6.88 -9.28 2.64
C ASP A 190 -6.97 -7.78 2.42
N ILE A 191 -6.37 -7.29 1.33
CA ILE A 191 -6.27 -5.87 0.98
C ILE A 191 -6.38 -5.75 -0.54
N ILE A 192 -7.12 -4.75 -1.01
CA ILE A 192 -7.11 -4.31 -2.42
C ILE A 192 -6.36 -2.99 -2.51
N ALA A 193 -5.48 -2.82 -3.49
CA ALA A 193 -4.96 -1.50 -3.86
C ALA A 193 -5.56 -1.07 -5.21
N MET A 194 -6.06 0.16 -5.27
CA MET A 194 -6.63 0.76 -6.47
C MET A 194 -5.67 1.79 -7.06
N SER A 195 -5.21 1.55 -8.29
CA SER A 195 -4.32 2.44 -9.04
C SER A 195 -5.03 3.67 -9.61
N PHE A 196 -4.28 4.76 -9.80
CA PHE A 196 -4.77 5.98 -10.47
C PHE A 196 -6.06 6.59 -9.89
N VAL A 197 -6.28 6.46 -8.59
CA VAL A 197 -7.40 7.13 -7.89
C VAL A 197 -7.26 8.64 -8.05
N ARG A 198 -8.39 9.33 -8.29
CA ARG A 198 -8.48 10.80 -8.47
C ARG A 198 -9.52 11.42 -7.53
N PHE A 199 -10.58 10.68 -7.22
CA PHE A 199 -11.73 11.15 -6.43
C PHE A 199 -12.15 10.13 -5.38
N ALA A 200 -12.81 10.60 -4.32
CA ALA A 200 -13.38 9.72 -3.30
C ALA A 200 -14.39 8.71 -3.88
N THR A 201 -15.18 9.14 -4.87
CA THR A 201 -16.20 8.32 -5.55
C THR A 201 -15.61 7.21 -6.43
N ASP A 202 -14.30 7.21 -6.69
CA ASP A 202 -13.66 6.13 -7.46
C ASP A 202 -13.80 4.76 -6.77
N ILE A 203 -14.04 4.75 -5.45
CA ILE A 203 -14.29 3.52 -4.67
C ILE A 203 -15.65 2.89 -4.96
N ASP A 204 -16.63 3.65 -5.45
CA ASP A 204 -18.04 3.26 -5.43
C ASP A 204 -18.26 1.98 -6.25
N ARG A 205 -17.66 1.92 -7.44
CA ARG A 205 -17.77 0.73 -8.30
C ARG A 205 -17.12 -0.51 -7.67
N ALA A 206 -16.03 -0.34 -6.93
CA ALA A 206 -15.41 -1.45 -6.20
C ALA A 206 -16.32 -1.97 -5.08
N HIS A 207 -16.96 -1.06 -4.33
CA HIS A 207 -17.92 -1.43 -3.30
C HIS A 207 -19.17 -2.13 -3.87
N GLU A 208 -19.70 -1.68 -5.01
CA GLU A 208 -20.78 -2.37 -5.70
C GLU A 208 -20.41 -3.83 -6.01
N ILE A 209 -19.22 -4.05 -6.60
CA ILE A 209 -18.72 -5.39 -6.91
C ILE A 209 -18.53 -6.23 -5.64
N MET A 210 -18.00 -5.63 -4.57
CA MET A 210 -17.84 -6.31 -3.28
C MET A 210 -19.18 -6.70 -2.65
N ASP A 211 -20.21 -5.87 -2.78
CA ASP A 211 -21.56 -6.15 -2.29
C ASP A 211 -22.23 -7.27 -3.12
N GLU A 212 -22.04 -7.26 -4.45
CA GLU A 212 -22.48 -8.34 -5.33
C GLU A 212 -21.82 -9.70 -5.00
N GLU A 213 -20.53 -9.69 -4.65
CA GLU A 213 -19.79 -10.89 -4.22
C GLU A 213 -19.99 -11.22 -2.72
N GLY A 214 -20.69 -10.37 -1.97
CA GLY A 214 -21.01 -10.59 -0.55
C GLY A 214 -19.84 -10.45 0.42
N ARG A 215 -18.74 -9.80 0.02
CA ARG A 215 -17.54 -9.61 0.85
C ARG A 215 -16.85 -8.28 0.53
N ARG A 216 -16.77 -7.40 1.52
CA ARG A 216 -15.93 -6.19 1.47
C ARG A 216 -14.54 -6.46 2.00
N ILE A 217 -13.54 -5.92 1.31
CA ILE A 217 -12.12 -6.00 1.63
C ILE A 217 -11.58 -4.56 1.70
N PRO A 218 -10.71 -4.21 2.66
CA PRO A 218 -10.11 -2.89 2.77
C PRO A 218 -9.47 -2.45 1.46
N ILE A 219 -9.77 -1.21 1.05
CA ILE A 219 -9.24 -0.63 -0.18
C ILE A 219 -8.22 0.47 0.15
N VAL A 220 -7.01 0.30 -0.36
CA VAL A 220 -5.92 1.27 -0.33
C VAL A 220 -5.92 2.08 -1.63
N ALA A 221 -6.14 3.40 -1.55
CA ALA A 221 -6.01 4.28 -2.71
C ALA A 221 -4.55 4.57 -3.02
N LYS A 222 -4.11 4.34 -4.26
CA LYS A 222 -2.78 4.74 -4.73
C LYS A 222 -2.83 6.20 -5.20
N ILE A 223 -2.09 7.05 -4.49
CA ILE A 223 -2.00 8.48 -4.75
C ILE A 223 -0.88 8.71 -5.76
N GLU A 224 -1.27 8.86 -7.02
CA GLU A 224 -0.37 8.89 -8.19
C GLU A 224 -0.68 10.05 -9.14
N LYS A 225 -1.88 10.65 -9.00
CA LYS A 225 -2.40 11.68 -9.90
C LYS A 225 -2.45 13.04 -9.20
N PRO A 226 -2.21 14.16 -9.90
CA PRO A 226 -2.37 15.50 -9.35
C PRO A 226 -3.75 15.74 -8.72
N GLN A 227 -4.81 15.26 -9.37
CA GLN A 227 -6.18 15.37 -8.87
C GLN A 227 -6.36 14.65 -7.52
N ALA A 228 -5.64 13.56 -7.29
CA ALA A 228 -5.66 12.86 -6.01
C ALA A 228 -5.02 13.70 -4.90
N LEU A 229 -3.99 14.50 -5.20
CA LEU A 229 -3.36 15.41 -4.25
C LEU A 229 -4.24 16.63 -3.94
N GLU A 230 -5.03 17.08 -4.92
CA GLU A 230 -6.04 18.13 -4.74
C GLU A 230 -7.18 17.64 -3.84
N ASN A 231 -7.69 16.42 -4.09
CA ASN A 231 -8.83 15.81 -3.37
C ASN A 231 -8.40 14.92 -2.19
N LEU A 232 -7.15 15.05 -1.74
CA LEU A 232 -6.50 14.07 -0.86
C LEU A 232 -7.28 13.80 0.42
N GLU A 233 -7.86 14.83 1.04
CA GLU A 233 -8.60 14.68 2.28
C GLU A 233 -9.88 13.85 2.14
N GLU A 234 -10.63 14.06 1.06
CA GLU A 234 -11.85 13.30 0.79
C GLU A 234 -11.53 11.84 0.47
N ILE A 235 -10.44 11.60 -0.27
CA ILE A 235 -9.94 10.25 -0.58
C ILE A 235 -9.54 9.53 0.72
N VAL A 236 -8.72 10.16 1.57
CA VAL A 236 -8.27 9.57 2.84
C VAL A 236 -9.44 9.25 3.78
N LYS A 237 -10.47 10.10 3.85
CA LYS A 237 -11.67 9.83 4.67
C LYS A 237 -12.44 8.61 4.17
N THR A 238 -12.50 8.43 2.86
CA THR A 238 -13.37 7.46 2.20
C THR A 238 -12.72 6.07 2.08
N PHE A 239 -11.46 6.01 1.67
CA PHE A 239 -10.70 4.76 1.54
C PHE A 239 -10.22 4.23 2.90
N ASP A 240 -9.86 2.96 2.97
CA ASP A 240 -9.42 2.31 4.22
C ASP A 240 -7.94 2.53 4.52
N GLY A 241 -7.15 2.80 3.49
CA GLY A 241 -5.73 3.19 3.57
C GLY A 241 -5.30 3.97 2.32
N VAL A 242 -4.06 4.42 2.31
CA VAL A 242 -3.48 5.11 1.14
C VAL A 242 -2.05 4.64 0.86
N MET A 243 -1.63 4.73 -0.40
CA MET A 243 -0.28 4.44 -0.84
C MET A 243 0.28 5.65 -1.58
N ALA A 244 1.36 6.24 -1.08
CA ALA A 244 2.13 7.23 -1.82
C ALA A 244 2.98 6.49 -2.86
N ALA A 245 2.47 6.37 -4.08
CA ALA A 245 3.11 5.64 -5.18
C ALA A 245 3.96 6.62 -6.01
N ARG A 246 5.18 6.85 -5.51
CA ARG A 246 6.07 7.94 -5.92
C ARG A 246 6.57 7.85 -7.36
N GLY A 247 6.68 6.64 -7.91
CA GLY A 247 7.10 6.41 -9.29
C GLY A 247 6.13 7.04 -10.29
N ASP A 248 4.88 6.57 -10.32
CA ASP A 248 3.85 7.17 -11.19
C ASP A 248 3.57 8.64 -10.80
N MET A 249 3.59 8.99 -9.50
CA MET A 249 3.42 10.38 -9.05
C MET A 249 4.51 11.32 -9.59
N ALA A 250 5.77 10.90 -9.66
CA ALA A 250 6.88 11.71 -10.19
C ALA A 250 6.84 11.87 -11.72
N VAL A 251 6.07 11.03 -12.42
CA VAL A 251 5.81 11.16 -13.86
C VAL A 251 4.66 12.15 -14.10
N GLU A 252 3.64 12.11 -13.25
CA GLU A 252 2.40 12.90 -13.41
C GLU A 252 2.46 14.29 -12.75
N CYS A 253 3.29 14.45 -11.72
CA CYS A 253 3.50 15.69 -10.98
C CYS A 253 4.96 16.17 -11.14
N PRO A 254 5.26 17.47 -10.90
CA PRO A 254 6.63 17.93 -10.80
C PRO A 254 7.42 17.14 -9.74
N LEU A 255 8.60 16.62 -10.12
CA LEU A 255 9.38 15.72 -9.27
C LEU A 255 9.79 16.36 -7.94
N GLU A 256 9.97 17.68 -7.92
CA GLU A 256 10.33 18.46 -6.74
C GLU A 256 9.18 18.58 -5.71
N GLU A 257 7.93 18.35 -6.13
CA GLU A 257 6.76 18.38 -5.24
C GLU A 257 6.54 17.03 -4.53
N VAL A 258 6.96 15.92 -5.16
CA VAL A 258 6.77 14.54 -4.68
C VAL A 258 7.19 14.33 -3.21
N PRO A 259 8.33 14.86 -2.72
CA PRO A 259 8.71 14.69 -1.32
C PRO A 259 7.74 15.35 -0.34
N LEU A 260 7.25 16.56 -0.65
CA LEU A 260 6.30 17.28 0.22
C LEU A 260 4.90 16.66 0.13
N ALA A 261 4.49 16.23 -1.07
CA ALA A 261 3.26 15.49 -1.26
C ALA A 261 3.24 14.19 -0.43
N THR A 262 4.33 13.43 -0.42
CA THR A 262 4.48 12.21 0.38
C THR A 262 4.29 12.48 1.87
N LYS A 263 4.92 13.54 2.41
CA LYS A 263 4.74 13.94 3.82
C LYS A 263 3.29 14.30 4.14
N ARG A 264 2.64 15.06 3.26
CA ARG A 264 1.22 15.44 3.41
C ARG A 264 0.29 14.22 3.38
N ILE A 265 0.55 13.24 2.51
CA ILE A 265 -0.21 11.98 2.45
C ILE A 265 -0.08 11.22 3.77
N ILE A 266 1.15 11.07 4.30
CA ILE A 266 1.40 10.37 5.57
C ILE A 266 0.70 11.08 6.73
N GLU A 267 0.86 12.40 6.83
CA GLU A 267 0.25 13.19 7.89
C GLU A 267 -1.27 13.02 7.91
N LEU A 268 -1.92 13.17 6.75
CA LEU A 268 -3.37 13.10 6.65
C LEU A 268 -3.91 11.70 6.93
N ALA A 269 -3.25 10.66 6.41
CA ALA A 269 -3.59 9.28 6.68
C ALA A 269 -3.55 8.99 8.19
N ARG A 270 -2.49 9.42 8.87
CA ARG A 270 -2.36 9.29 10.32
C ARG A 270 -3.44 10.07 11.07
N GLN A 271 -3.73 11.32 10.68
CA GLN A 271 -4.81 12.12 11.31
C GLN A 271 -6.15 11.37 11.30
N TYR A 272 -6.49 10.71 10.18
CA TYR A 272 -7.72 9.95 10.00
C TYR A 272 -7.63 8.46 10.40
N ALA A 273 -6.54 8.05 11.07
CA ALA A 273 -6.32 6.67 11.51
C ALA A 273 -6.37 5.64 10.35
N LYS A 274 -5.83 6.00 9.18
CA LYS A 274 -5.75 5.17 7.99
C LYS A 274 -4.30 4.70 7.78
N PRO A 275 -4.04 3.40 7.57
CA PRO A 275 -2.70 2.94 7.25
C PRO A 275 -2.16 3.58 5.97
N VAL A 276 -0.87 3.94 5.98
CA VAL A 276 -0.20 4.53 4.82
C VAL A 276 1.06 3.76 4.40
N ILE A 277 1.16 3.46 3.12
CA ILE A 277 2.31 2.81 2.47
C ILE A 277 3.11 3.86 1.69
N VAL A 278 4.42 3.93 1.89
CA VAL A 278 5.33 4.65 1.00
C VAL A 278 5.94 3.65 0.01
N ALA A 279 5.67 3.85 -1.26
CA ALA A 279 5.95 2.90 -2.32
C ALA A 279 6.92 3.42 -3.37
N THR A 280 7.48 2.47 -4.13
CA THR A 280 8.37 2.63 -5.29
C THR A 280 9.71 3.29 -5.00
N GLU A 281 10.78 2.73 -5.57
CA GLU A 281 12.16 3.24 -5.49
C GLU A 281 12.64 3.60 -4.07
N VAL A 282 12.19 2.86 -3.05
CA VAL A 282 12.69 3.03 -1.68
C VAL A 282 14.14 2.54 -1.62
N LEU A 283 14.44 1.39 -2.22
CA LEU A 283 15.78 0.80 -2.31
C LEU A 283 16.06 0.34 -3.77
N GLY A 284 15.64 1.13 -4.77
CA GLY A 284 15.53 0.71 -6.17
C GLY A 284 16.83 0.14 -6.78
N SER A 285 18.00 0.65 -6.39
CA SER A 285 19.30 0.15 -6.84
C SER A 285 19.57 -1.29 -6.43
N MET A 286 18.89 -1.79 -5.39
CA MET A 286 19.04 -3.16 -4.90
C MET A 286 18.45 -4.23 -5.81
N VAL A 287 17.79 -3.85 -6.90
CA VAL A 287 17.49 -4.77 -8.01
C VAL A 287 18.77 -5.43 -8.54
N HIS A 288 19.86 -4.67 -8.66
CA HIS A 288 21.14 -5.12 -9.23
C HIS A 288 22.33 -4.98 -8.27
N SER A 289 22.09 -4.51 -7.05
CA SER A 289 23.14 -4.26 -6.04
C SER A 289 22.79 -4.91 -4.71
N PRO A 290 23.72 -5.60 -4.03
CA PRO A 290 23.45 -6.16 -2.70
C PRO A 290 23.39 -5.10 -1.59
N VAL A 291 23.71 -3.83 -1.90
CA VAL A 291 23.73 -2.71 -0.94
C VAL A 291 23.09 -1.47 -1.58
N PRO A 292 22.22 -0.73 -0.87
CA PRO A 292 21.60 0.47 -1.41
C PRO A 292 22.59 1.64 -1.43
N SER A 293 22.24 2.67 -2.20
CA SER A 293 22.90 3.96 -2.13
C SER A 293 22.63 4.66 -0.78
N ARG A 294 23.43 5.68 -0.48
CA ARG A 294 23.22 6.53 0.71
C ARG A 294 21.91 7.31 0.64
N ALA A 295 21.49 7.70 -0.57
CA ALA A 295 20.24 8.43 -0.80
C ALA A 295 19.03 7.53 -0.50
N GLU A 296 19.04 6.29 -0.98
CA GLU A 296 17.97 5.31 -0.72
C GLU A 296 17.89 4.92 0.76
N ALA A 297 19.03 4.74 1.43
CA ALA A 297 19.04 4.50 2.87
C ALA A 297 18.42 5.68 3.65
N SER A 298 18.72 6.92 3.24
CA SER A 298 18.10 8.11 3.80
C SER A 298 16.61 8.20 3.48
N ASP A 299 16.20 7.85 2.27
CA ASP A 299 14.80 7.87 1.83
C ASP A 299 13.94 6.88 2.65
N CYS A 300 14.42 5.63 2.75
CA CYS A 300 13.79 4.60 3.58
C CYS A 300 13.66 5.05 5.05
N ALA A 301 14.71 5.64 5.62
CA ALA A 301 14.66 6.16 6.99
C ALA A 301 13.68 7.33 7.12
N ASN A 302 13.68 8.28 6.19
CA ASN A 302 12.79 9.43 6.21
C ASN A 302 11.31 9.03 6.07
N ALA A 303 10.97 8.04 5.25
CA ALA A 303 9.60 7.54 5.16
C ALA A 303 9.09 7.04 6.53
N VAL A 304 9.95 6.34 7.28
CA VAL A 304 9.64 5.88 8.65
C VAL A 304 9.54 7.06 9.63
N LEU A 305 10.46 8.02 9.56
CA LEU A 305 10.48 9.19 10.44
C LEU A 305 9.36 10.20 10.12
N ASP A 306 8.85 10.25 8.90
CA ASP A 306 7.63 10.97 8.55
C ASP A 306 6.39 10.30 9.16
N GLY A 307 6.54 9.04 9.56
CA GLY A 307 5.53 8.26 10.25
C GLY A 307 4.76 7.34 9.32
N ALA A 308 5.32 6.85 8.21
CA ALA A 308 4.64 5.83 7.39
C ALA A 308 4.34 4.55 8.20
N ASP A 309 3.20 3.91 7.93
CA ASP A 309 2.91 2.59 8.53
C ASP A 309 3.76 1.51 7.89
N ALA A 310 4.01 1.62 6.58
CA ALA A 310 4.82 0.68 5.84
C ALA A 310 5.68 1.34 4.75
N THR A 311 6.81 0.70 4.45
CA THR A 311 7.59 0.92 3.22
C THR A 311 7.44 -0.27 2.30
N MET A 312 7.44 -0.04 0.99
CA MET A 312 7.19 -1.09 0.00
C MET A 312 8.33 -1.28 -1.01
N THR A 313 8.69 -2.54 -1.26
CA THR A 313 9.56 -2.94 -2.38
C THR A 313 8.72 -3.27 -3.62
N SER A 314 9.27 -2.99 -4.80
CA SER A 314 8.65 -3.22 -6.11
C SER A 314 9.46 -4.21 -6.94
N ASN A 315 10.30 -3.74 -7.86
CA ASN A 315 11.14 -4.61 -8.68
C ASN A 315 12.23 -5.29 -7.84
N GLU A 316 12.63 -4.68 -6.73
CA GLU A 316 13.68 -5.17 -5.84
C GLU A 316 13.42 -6.61 -5.38
N THR A 317 12.16 -6.96 -5.10
CA THR A 317 11.74 -8.31 -4.69
C THR A 317 11.04 -9.10 -5.78
N ALA A 318 10.40 -8.43 -6.74
CA ALA A 318 9.67 -9.12 -7.81
C ALA A 318 10.61 -9.79 -8.81
N VAL A 319 11.67 -9.08 -9.23
CA VAL A 319 12.58 -9.52 -10.30
C VAL A 319 14.06 -9.30 -9.98
N GLY A 320 14.37 -8.69 -8.84
CA GLY A 320 15.73 -8.34 -8.44
C GLY A 320 16.62 -9.54 -8.12
N GLU A 321 17.93 -9.29 -8.16
CA GLU A 321 18.98 -10.28 -7.89
C GLU A 321 19.19 -10.52 -6.38
N TYR A 322 18.78 -9.57 -5.54
CA TYR A 322 19.01 -9.57 -4.09
C TYR A 322 17.71 -9.34 -3.27
N PRO A 323 16.64 -10.13 -3.49
CA PRO A 323 15.34 -9.84 -2.91
C PRO A 323 15.34 -9.98 -1.38
N THR A 324 15.97 -11.02 -0.83
CA THR A 324 15.99 -11.27 0.61
C THR A 324 16.85 -10.24 1.34
N GLU A 325 17.99 -9.87 0.76
CA GLU A 325 18.91 -8.85 1.27
C GLU A 325 18.26 -7.47 1.27
N THR A 326 17.42 -7.17 0.26
CA THR A 326 16.63 -5.92 0.21
C THR A 326 15.70 -5.84 1.41
N VAL A 327 14.87 -6.87 1.64
CA VAL A 327 13.93 -6.90 2.77
C VAL A 327 14.67 -6.81 4.10
N ALA A 328 15.75 -7.57 4.27
CA ALA A 328 16.57 -7.51 5.48
C ALA A 328 17.18 -6.12 5.69
N THR A 329 17.60 -5.44 4.62
CA THR A 329 18.19 -4.09 4.69
C THR A 329 17.13 -3.05 5.06
N MET A 330 15.97 -3.08 4.41
CA MET A 330 14.82 -2.23 4.76
C MET A 330 14.40 -2.44 6.22
N SER A 331 14.37 -3.70 6.68
CA SER A 331 14.08 -4.07 8.06
C SER A 331 15.09 -3.49 9.06
N ARG A 332 16.39 -3.53 8.75
CA ARG A 332 17.45 -2.92 9.58
C ARG A 332 17.33 -1.40 9.65
N ILE A 333 17.12 -0.73 8.51
CA ILE A 333 16.98 0.74 8.46
C ILE A 333 15.75 1.17 9.26
N SER A 334 14.60 0.55 9.02
CA SER A 334 13.35 0.81 9.73
C SER A 334 13.47 0.55 11.24
N GLY A 335 14.09 -0.57 11.62
CA GLY A 335 14.38 -0.90 13.01
C GLY A 335 15.25 0.16 13.69
N PHE A 336 16.33 0.59 13.04
CA PHE A 336 17.23 1.62 13.58
C PHE A 336 16.53 2.98 13.70
N ALA A 337 15.78 3.40 12.68
CA ALA A 337 15.03 4.66 12.70
C ALA A 337 13.97 4.68 13.82
N THR A 338 13.25 3.57 14.01
CA THR A 338 12.23 3.46 15.07
C THR A 338 12.83 3.34 16.48
N GLU A 339 14.06 2.86 16.62
CA GLU A 339 14.73 2.74 17.93
C GLU A 339 15.47 4.03 18.35
N HIS A 340 16.04 4.76 17.40
CA HIS A 340 16.93 5.89 17.66
C HIS A 340 16.44 7.25 17.16
N GLY A 341 15.38 7.29 16.36
CA GLY A 341 14.79 8.52 15.83
C GLY A 341 13.31 8.65 16.12
N PHE A 342 12.78 7.86 17.05
CA PHE A 342 11.36 7.83 17.40
C PHE A 342 10.79 9.20 17.77
N ASP A 343 11.57 10.01 18.51
CA ASP A 343 11.26 11.38 18.93
C ASP A 343 11.17 12.39 17.78
N ARG A 344 11.61 12.00 16.58
CA ARG A 344 11.54 12.82 15.37
C ARG A 344 10.25 12.61 14.58
N ILE A 345 9.45 11.60 14.93
CA ILE A 345 8.18 11.37 14.26
C ILE A 345 7.23 12.52 14.61
N PRO A 346 6.64 13.22 13.62
CA PRO A 346 5.77 14.35 13.90
C PRO A 346 4.58 13.95 14.77
N GLU A 347 4.33 14.75 15.81
CA GLU A 347 3.11 14.68 16.60
C GLU A 347 1.89 15.06 15.74
N LEU A 348 0.77 14.38 15.98
CA LEU A 348 -0.47 14.69 15.30
C LEU A 348 -1.19 15.85 15.98
N LYS A 349 -1.72 16.76 15.17
CA LYS A 349 -2.62 17.83 15.61
C LYS A 349 -4.03 17.51 15.10
N ASN A 350 -5.05 18.07 15.76
CA ASN A 350 -6.44 18.02 15.30
C ASN A 350 -6.99 16.58 15.10
N LEU A 351 -6.68 15.67 16.04
CA LEU A 351 -7.22 14.31 15.99
C LEU A 351 -8.75 14.31 16.09
N ASP A 352 -9.40 13.35 15.42
CA ASP A 352 -10.79 13.00 15.71
C ASP A 352 -10.89 12.54 17.18
N MET A 353 -11.64 13.31 17.96
CA MET A 353 -11.94 13.09 19.38
C MET A 353 -13.36 12.54 19.59
N SER A 354 -13.90 11.79 18.62
CA SER A 354 -14.98 10.82 18.87
C SER A 354 -14.63 9.94 20.09
N SER A 355 -15.63 9.34 20.75
CA SER A 355 -15.41 8.55 21.97
C SER A 355 -14.29 7.52 21.81
N THR A 356 -14.29 6.77 20.71
CA THR A 356 -13.23 5.80 20.37
C THR A 356 -11.87 6.48 20.19
N GLY A 357 -11.80 7.63 19.51
CA GLY A 357 -10.57 8.39 19.31
C GLY A 357 -9.98 8.91 20.61
N ALA A 358 -10.81 9.52 21.47
CA ALA A 358 -10.39 10.03 22.77
C ALA A 358 -9.92 8.90 23.70
N VAL A 359 -10.62 7.77 23.71
CA VAL A 359 -10.26 6.59 24.48
C VAL A 359 -8.95 5.97 23.98
N SER A 360 -8.75 5.84 22.66
CA SER A 360 -7.48 5.37 22.10
C SER A 360 -6.30 6.28 22.47
N SER A 361 -6.47 7.60 22.37
CA SER A 361 -5.43 8.56 22.73
C SER A 361 -5.11 8.52 24.24
N ALA A 362 -6.14 8.46 25.09
CA ALA A 362 -5.95 8.32 26.53
C ALA A 362 -5.22 7.02 26.91
N ALA A 363 -5.42 5.93 26.16
CA ALA A 363 -4.69 4.68 26.38
C ALA A 363 -3.21 4.79 26.00
N VAL A 364 -2.88 5.51 24.93
CA VAL A 364 -1.48 5.82 24.54
C VAL A 364 -0.79 6.61 25.66
N ASP A 365 -1.45 7.66 26.14
CA ASP A 365 -1.01 8.49 27.27
C ASP A 365 -0.78 7.68 28.55
N LEU A 366 -1.72 6.81 28.90
CA LEU A 366 -1.62 5.94 30.08
C LEU A 366 -0.48 4.95 29.96
N ALA A 367 -0.29 4.38 28.76
CA ALA A 367 0.79 3.43 28.52
C ALA A 367 2.17 4.09 28.69
N ASP A 368 2.34 5.31 28.19
CA ASP A 368 3.58 6.07 28.37
C ASP A 368 3.83 6.42 29.85
N LYS A 369 2.84 7.02 30.53
CA LYS A 369 2.94 7.43 31.95
C LYS A 369 3.21 6.25 32.90
N LEU A 370 2.71 5.07 32.58
CA LEU A 370 2.89 3.87 33.38
C LEU A 370 4.13 3.06 32.99
N ASN A 371 4.86 3.46 31.93
CA ASN A 371 5.89 2.67 31.28
C ASN A 371 5.38 1.24 31.01
N ALA A 372 4.17 1.15 30.44
CA ALA A 372 3.47 -0.10 30.23
C ALA A 372 4.25 -0.99 29.24
N LYS A 373 4.26 -2.29 29.53
CA LYS A 373 4.88 -3.33 28.70
C LYS A 373 4.26 -3.38 27.30
N ALA A 374 2.96 -3.14 27.19
CA ALA A 374 2.21 -3.17 25.94
C ALA A 374 0.88 -2.42 26.05
N ILE A 375 0.36 -2.03 24.88
CA ILE A 375 -1.05 -1.66 24.70
C ILE A 375 -1.75 -2.84 24.03
N VAL A 376 -2.84 -3.31 24.61
CA VAL A 376 -3.66 -4.40 24.07
C VAL A 376 -4.98 -3.81 23.60
N ALA A 377 -5.39 -4.11 22.37
CA ALA A 377 -6.63 -3.60 21.82
C ALA A 377 -7.47 -4.74 21.24
N TYR A 378 -8.63 -4.99 21.85
CA TYR A 378 -9.66 -5.84 21.27
C TYR A 378 -10.34 -5.11 20.11
N THR A 379 -10.54 -5.80 18.99
CA THR A 379 -11.07 -5.16 17.79
C THR A 379 -11.78 -6.12 16.85
N GLN A 380 -12.89 -5.67 16.25
CA GLN A 380 -13.62 -6.40 15.22
C GLN A 380 -13.22 -6.00 13.80
N THR A 381 -12.82 -4.73 13.59
CA THR A 381 -12.57 -4.13 12.26
C THR A 381 -11.16 -3.57 12.11
N GLY A 382 -10.36 -3.57 13.17
CA GLY A 382 -9.03 -2.98 13.22
C GLY A 382 -9.01 -1.49 13.63
N ASN A 383 -10.14 -0.79 13.58
CA ASN A 383 -10.22 0.67 13.81
C ASN A 383 -9.57 1.11 15.15
N THR A 384 -9.87 0.42 16.25
CA THR A 384 -9.27 0.70 17.56
C THR A 384 -7.74 0.60 17.54
N VAL A 385 -7.20 -0.41 16.84
CA VAL A 385 -5.76 -0.59 16.69
C VAL A 385 -5.16 0.54 15.84
N HIS A 386 -5.79 0.91 14.72
CA HIS A 386 -5.29 2.02 13.88
C HIS A 386 -5.29 3.35 14.64
N ARG A 387 -6.29 3.61 15.48
CA ARG A 387 -6.36 4.82 16.31
C ARG A 387 -5.28 4.88 17.38
N VAL A 388 -4.88 3.75 17.95
CA VAL A 388 -3.70 3.68 18.83
C VAL A 388 -2.42 3.82 18.01
N SER A 389 -2.35 3.11 16.88
CA SER A 389 -1.16 3.04 16.03
C SER A 389 -0.78 4.39 15.40
N ARG A 390 -1.75 5.23 15.02
CA ARG A 390 -1.50 6.54 14.38
C ARG A 390 -0.68 7.50 15.24
N GLU A 391 -0.82 7.40 16.57
CA GLU A 391 -0.09 8.20 17.55
C GLU A 391 1.32 7.66 17.79
N ARG A 392 1.65 6.53 17.16
CA ARG A 392 2.98 5.92 17.14
C ARG A 392 3.51 5.66 18.56
N PRO A 393 2.80 4.96 19.46
CA PRO A 393 3.24 4.75 20.84
C PRO A 393 4.55 3.96 20.96
N ALA A 394 5.38 4.27 21.95
CA ALA A 394 6.64 3.55 22.21
C ALA A 394 6.39 2.10 22.64
N ALA A 395 5.32 1.84 23.39
CA ALA A 395 4.87 0.49 23.73
C ALA A 395 4.47 -0.30 22.46
N PRO A 396 4.73 -1.63 22.39
CA PRO A 396 4.17 -2.48 21.34
C PRO A 396 2.64 -2.55 21.46
N ILE A 397 1.97 -2.72 20.31
CA ILE A 397 0.52 -2.87 20.25
C ILE A 397 0.17 -4.33 19.98
N TYR A 398 -0.70 -4.91 20.78
CA TYR A 398 -1.24 -6.24 20.58
C TYR A 398 -2.72 -6.17 20.21
N GLY A 399 -3.04 -6.40 18.94
CA GLY A 399 -4.41 -6.40 18.44
C GLY A 399 -5.03 -7.79 18.60
N ILE A 400 -6.09 -7.93 19.40
CA ILE A 400 -6.78 -9.21 19.61
C ILE A 400 -8.11 -9.19 18.85
N THR A 401 -8.35 -10.20 18.02
CA THR A 401 -9.57 -10.28 17.21
C THR A 401 -10.02 -11.72 17.00
N ASN A 402 -11.33 -11.91 16.86
CA ASN A 402 -11.95 -13.16 16.45
C ASN A 402 -12.38 -13.16 14.97
N ASN A 403 -11.97 -12.12 14.22
CA ASN A 403 -12.22 -12.01 12.80
C ASN A 403 -10.91 -12.22 12.03
N GLU A 404 -10.82 -13.30 11.26
CA GLU A 404 -9.60 -13.69 10.52
C GLU A 404 -9.17 -12.63 9.50
N HIS A 405 -10.14 -12.00 8.84
CA HIS A 405 -9.88 -10.92 7.89
C HIS A 405 -9.24 -9.71 8.60
N THR A 406 -9.77 -9.29 9.76
CA THR A 406 -9.18 -8.23 10.58
C THR A 406 -7.80 -8.62 11.10
N TYR A 407 -7.59 -9.89 11.45
CA TYR A 407 -6.26 -10.38 11.83
C TYR A 407 -5.24 -10.08 10.73
N HIS A 408 -5.52 -10.47 9.47
CA HIS A 408 -4.62 -10.16 8.35
C HIS A 408 -4.50 -8.66 8.07
N TRP A 409 -5.61 -7.91 8.12
CA TRP A 409 -5.59 -6.46 7.89
C TRP A 409 -4.63 -5.72 8.82
N LEU A 410 -4.54 -6.15 10.09
CA LEU A 410 -3.63 -5.59 11.07
C LEU A 410 -2.14 -5.83 10.77
N ALA A 411 -1.79 -6.68 9.80
CA ALA A 411 -0.40 -6.84 9.35
C ALA A 411 0.19 -5.52 8.81
N LEU A 412 -0.67 -4.63 8.29
CA LEU A 412 -0.28 -3.31 7.79
C LEU A 412 -0.24 -2.22 8.89
N SER A 413 -0.69 -2.50 10.12
CA SER A 413 -0.73 -1.51 11.20
C SER A 413 0.62 -1.30 11.87
N TRP A 414 1.15 -0.07 11.88
CA TRP A 414 2.43 0.22 12.53
C TRP A 414 2.49 -0.27 13.98
N GLY A 415 3.62 -0.88 14.37
CA GLY A 415 3.91 -1.28 15.75
C GLY A 415 3.01 -2.39 16.31
N THR A 416 2.16 -2.99 15.48
CA THR A 416 1.15 -3.97 15.88
C THR A 416 1.59 -5.41 15.64
N GLU A 417 1.35 -6.28 16.60
CA GLU A 417 1.29 -7.73 16.41
C GLU A 417 -0.14 -8.19 16.68
N ALA A 418 -0.72 -8.94 15.75
CA ALA A 418 -2.12 -9.38 15.84
C ALA A 418 -2.21 -10.80 16.42
N PHE A 419 -3.27 -11.05 17.18
CA PHE A 419 -3.60 -12.36 17.75
C PHE A 419 -5.02 -12.72 17.37
N TYR A 420 -5.14 -13.78 16.56
CA TYR A 420 -6.44 -14.36 16.24
C TYR A 420 -6.90 -15.29 17.37
N VAL A 421 -8.12 -15.08 17.85
CA VAL A 421 -8.76 -15.90 18.87
C VAL A 421 -10.15 -16.33 18.40
N PRO A 422 -10.44 -17.63 18.25
CA PRO A 422 -11.76 -18.06 17.74
C PRO A 422 -12.88 -17.91 18.77
N GLU A 423 -12.54 -17.70 20.05
CA GLU A 423 -13.50 -17.55 21.13
C GLU A 423 -14.07 -16.12 21.16
N ASP A 424 -15.37 -16.01 21.42
CA ASP A 424 -16.00 -14.72 21.66
C ASP A 424 -15.53 -14.11 23.00
N TYR A 425 -15.10 -12.85 22.94
CA TYR A 425 -14.64 -12.07 24.07
C TYR A 425 -15.61 -10.94 24.47
N HIS A 426 -16.67 -10.67 23.70
CA HIS A 426 -17.58 -9.54 23.91
C HIS A 426 -18.40 -9.65 25.20
N ASP A 427 -18.80 -10.87 25.59
CA ASP A 427 -19.64 -11.09 26.77
C ASP A 427 -18.83 -11.34 28.06
N LYS A 428 -17.49 -11.33 27.97
CA LYS A 428 -16.63 -11.60 29.14
C LYS A 428 -16.74 -10.47 30.16
N SER A 429 -16.82 -10.84 31.44
CA SER A 429 -16.67 -9.86 32.51
C SER A 429 -15.27 -9.23 32.46
N ARG A 430 -15.07 -8.06 33.08
CA ARG A 430 -13.73 -7.44 33.19
C ARG A 430 -12.69 -8.45 33.68
N LYS A 431 -13.00 -9.18 34.74
CA LYS A 431 -12.10 -10.18 35.35
C LYS A 431 -11.72 -11.28 34.35
N ASP A 432 -12.72 -11.83 33.67
CA ASP A 432 -12.50 -12.91 32.70
C ASP A 432 -11.74 -12.42 31.47
N LEU A 433 -12.00 -11.19 31.01
CA LEU A 433 -11.29 -10.57 29.89
C LEU A 433 -9.80 -10.36 30.21
N MET A 434 -9.46 -9.91 31.43
CA MET A 434 -8.07 -9.75 31.84
C MET A 434 -7.36 -11.11 31.97
N ALA A 435 -8.00 -12.11 32.58
CA ALA A 435 -7.46 -13.47 32.66
C ALA A 435 -7.26 -14.10 31.27
N TYR A 436 -8.18 -13.81 30.34
CA TYR A 436 -8.08 -14.23 28.95
C TYR A 436 -6.92 -13.55 28.23
N THR A 437 -6.76 -12.23 28.39
CA THR A 437 -5.63 -11.45 27.88
C THR A 437 -4.29 -12.01 28.36
N ASP A 438 -4.16 -12.27 29.67
CA ASP A 438 -2.96 -12.85 30.27
C ASP A 438 -2.63 -14.20 29.63
N THR A 439 -3.63 -15.06 29.45
CA THR A 439 -3.45 -16.39 28.86
C THR A 439 -2.89 -16.32 27.45
N ILE A 440 -3.47 -15.45 26.60
CA ILE A 440 -3.05 -15.27 25.21
C ILE A 440 -1.60 -14.78 25.16
N LEU A 441 -1.31 -13.69 25.87
CA LEU A 441 -0.03 -13.00 25.75
C LEU A 441 1.12 -13.73 26.46
N LYS A 442 0.86 -14.43 27.57
CA LYS A 442 1.85 -15.30 28.21
C LYS A 442 2.19 -16.50 27.34
N LYS A 443 1.19 -17.14 26.73
CA LYS A 443 1.40 -18.26 25.80
C LYS A 443 2.26 -17.83 24.60
N ALA A 444 2.10 -16.59 24.14
CA ALA A 444 2.90 -16.00 23.09
C ALA A 444 4.26 -15.44 23.57
N GLY A 445 4.58 -15.53 24.87
CA GLY A 445 5.85 -15.04 25.45
C GLY A 445 6.00 -13.51 25.41
N LYS A 446 4.90 -12.76 25.33
CA LYS A 446 4.92 -11.29 25.18
C LYS A 446 4.91 -10.54 26.51
N VAL A 447 4.33 -11.16 27.53
CA VAL A 447 4.22 -10.60 28.89
C VAL A 447 4.50 -11.67 29.93
N SER A 448 4.88 -11.23 31.14
CA SER A 448 5.10 -12.05 32.34
C SER A 448 4.33 -11.49 33.54
N ASP A 449 4.17 -12.29 34.60
CA ASP A 449 3.54 -11.81 35.84
C ASP A 449 4.24 -10.56 36.38
N GLY A 450 3.43 -9.56 36.77
CA GLY A 450 3.90 -8.25 37.23
C GLY A 450 4.08 -7.19 36.13
N ASP A 451 4.06 -7.57 34.85
CA ASP A 451 4.05 -6.59 33.76
C ASP A 451 2.77 -5.75 33.81
N LYS A 452 2.90 -4.43 33.59
CA LYS A 452 1.76 -3.53 33.44
C LYS A 452 1.37 -3.42 31.97
N ILE A 453 0.09 -3.58 31.66
CA ILE A 453 -0.46 -3.38 30.31
C ILE A 453 -1.66 -2.46 30.35
N VAL A 454 -1.92 -1.78 29.23
CA VAL A 454 -3.13 -0.99 29.02
C VAL A 454 -4.02 -1.72 28.04
N VAL A 455 -5.26 -2.03 28.41
CA VAL A 455 -6.20 -2.81 27.60
C VAL A 455 -7.36 -1.93 27.15
N LEU A 456 -7.62 -1.89 25.85
CA LEU A 456 -8.80 -1.27 25.24
C LEU A 456 -9.83 -2.33 24.86
N SER A 457 -11.09 -2.04 25.17
CA SER A 457 -12.26 -2.88 24.83
C SER A 457 -13.52 -2.01 24.70
N SER A 458 -14.63 -2.64 24.33
CA SER A 458 -15.98 -2.13 24.54
C SER A 458 -16.56 -2.62 25.87
N ALA A 459 -17.68 -2.03 26.28
CA ALA A 459 -18.51 -2.52 27.39
C ALA A 459 -18.92 -4.00 27.21
N GLN A 460 -19.12 -4.70 28.34
CA GLN A 460 -19.56 -6.09 28.33
C GLN A 460 -20.92 -6.24 27.62
N GLY A 461 -21.01 -7.20 26.71
CA GLY A 461 -22.21 -7.46 25.91
C GLY A 461 -22.40 -6.51 24.74
N GLU A 462 -21.40 -5.66 24.44
CA GLU A 462 -21.40 -4.82 23.25
C GLU A 462 -20.73 -5.55 22.08
N HIS A 463 -21.51 -5.79 21.03
CA HIS A 463 -21.14 -6.56 19.84
C HIS A 463 -20.98 -5.69 18.59
N SER A 464 -21.33 -4.40 18.67
CA SER A 464 -21.28 -3.48 17.54
C SER A 464 -19.87 -2.97 17.29
N ALA A 465 -19.45 -2.92 16.02
CA ALA A 465 -18.19 -2.31 15.64
C ALA A 465 -18.16 -0.79 15.95
N GLY A 466 -16.99 -0.26 16.32
CA GLY A 466 -16.80 1.17 16.61
C GLY A 466 -17.25 1.62 18.01
N SER A 467 -17.51 0.66 18.91
CA SER A 467 -18.02 0.89 20.26
C SER A 467 -16.93 0.93 21.35
N THR A 468 -15.65 0.98 20.99
CA THR A 468 -14.57 1.05 22.02
C THR A 468 -14.74 2.31 22.86
N ASP A 469 -14.96 2.10 24.15
CA ASP A 469 -15.24 3.14 25.15
C ASP A 469 -14.50 2.92 26.47
N THR A 470 -13.80 1.79 26.63
CA THR A 470 -13.27 1.35 27.92
C THR A 470 -11.75 1.15 27.87
N ILE A 471 -11.07 1.61 28.93
CA ILE A 471 -9.64 1.41 29.16
C ILE A 471 -9.44 0.75 30.52
N TYR A 472 -8.63 -0.31 30.56
CA TYR A 472 -8.17 -0.93 31.80
C TYR A 472 -6.67 -0.79 31.93
N VAL A 473 -6.21 -0.44 33.13
CA VAL A 473 -4.82 -0.64 33.53
C VAL A 473 -4.75 -1.97 34.27
N HIS A 474 -4.00 -2.92 33.73
CA HIS A 474 -3.93 -4.29 34.25
C HIS A 474 -2.50 -4.66 34.62
N THR A 475 -2.34 -5.38 35.73
CA THR A 475 -1.07 -6.00 36.10
C THR A 475 -1.21 -7.49 35.83
N VAL A 476 -0.44 -7.99 34.88
CA VAL A 476 -0.47 -9.38 34.43
C VAL A 476 -0.29 -10.32 35.63
N GLY A 477 -1.16 -11.33 35.75
CA GLY A 477 -1.21 -12.27 36.87
C GLY A 477 -2.11 -11.83 38.04
N ASN A 478 -2.63 -10.60 38.04
CA ASN A 478 -3.56 -10.11 39.06
C ASN A 478 -4.93 -9.79 38.44
N ALA A 479 -5.78 -10.80 38.33
CA ALA A 479 -7.12 -10.70 37.74
C ALA A 479 -8.24 -10.38 38.76
N GLU A 480 -7.90 -9.80 39.93
CA GLU A 480 -8.90 -9.38 40.92
C GLU A 480 -9.67 -8.11 40.51
#